data_AF-A0A7Y3GXY5-F1
#
_entry.id   AF-A0A7Y3GXY5-F1
#
_cell.length_a   1.000
_cell.length_b   1.000
_cell.length_c   1.000
_cell.angle_alpha   90.00
_cell.angle_beta   90.00
_cell.angle_gamma   90.00
#
_symmetry.space_group_name_H-M   'P 1'
#
loop_
_entity.id
_entity.type
_entity.pdbx_description
1 polymer ?
#
loop_
_entity_poly.entity_id
_entity_poly.type
_entity_poly.pdbx_seq_one_letter_code
_entity_poly.pdbx_strand_id
1 'polypeptide(L)'
;MSSGTAEIPDFDELLGGMAAALKPHQRPVLIAMLERVAAGRYRQWAADPGYGQHRDALLACGEREIQIAERIEALYDDVATVQQEVQAQLPALAGVEEELFGGRTIPEQFAVL
;
A
#
# COMPACT_ATOMS: atom_id res chain seq x y z
N MET A 1 26.36 0.18 16.37
CA MET A 1 25.28 -0.11 15.41
C MET A 1 24.13 0.79 15.81
N SER A 2 23.90 1.88 15.09
CA SER A 2 22.83 2.82 15.43
C SER A 2 21.51 2.21 14.99
N SER A 3 20.75 1.66 15.94
CA SER A 3 19.30 1.49 15.79
C SER A 3 18.69 2.88 15.77
N GLY A 4 18.59 3.47 14.58
CA GLY A 4 17.72 4.62 14.39
C GLY A 4 16.29 4.09 14.43
N THR A 5 15.58 4.36 15.52
CA THR A 5 14.12 4.36 15.55
C THR A 5 13.66 5.44 14.57
N ALA A 6 13.64 5.12 13.27
CA ALA A 6 12.97 5.97 12.32
C ALA A 6 11.51 6.04 12.77
N GLU A 7 11.04 7.24 13.07
CA GLU A 7 9.66 7.52 13.43
C GLU A 7 8.75 6.84 12.39
N ILE A 8 7.82 6.00 12.85
CA ILE A 8 6.87 5.32 11.96
C ILE A 8 6.08 6.44 11.28
N PRO A 9 6.08 6.52 9.93
CA PRO A 9 5.33 7.55 9.23
C PRO A 9 3.85 7.42 9.57
N ASP A 10 3.19 8.54 9.84
CA ASP A 10 1.74 8.57 9.97
C ASP A 10 1.13 8.30 8.59
N PHE A 11 0.66 7.06 8.40
CA PHE A 11 0.06 6.61 7.15
C PHE A 11 -1.18 7.44 6.79
N ASP A 12 -1.96 7.86 7.79
CA ASP A 12 -3.16 8.67 7.59
C ASP A 12 -2.80 10.09 7.14
N GLU A 13 -1.74 10.68 7.70
CA GLU A 13 -1.23 11.99 7.28
C GLU A 13 -0.70 11.92 5.83
N LEU A 14 0.11 10.90 5.52
CA LEU A 14 0.66 10.69 4.18
C LEU A 14 -0.46 10.49 3.15
N LEU A 15 -1.41 9.61 3.45
CA LEU A 15 -2.56 9.35 2.59
C LEU A 15 -3.46 10.58 2.44
N GLY A 16 -3.68 11.31 3.52
CA GLY A 16 -4.44 12.57 3.53
C GLY A 16 -3.83 13.61 2.59
N GLY A 17 -2.50 13.78 2.63
CA GLY A 17 -1.77 14.66 1.72
C GLY A 17 -1.91 14.24 0.25
N MET A 18 -1.75 12.95 -0.04
CA MET A 18 -1.93 12.41 -1.39
C MET A 18 -3.37 12.58 -1.90
N ALA A 19 -4.37 12.27 -1.08
CA ALA A 19 -5.77 12.37 -1.45
C ALA A 19 -6.24 13.82 -1.65
N ALA A 20 -5.65 14.77 -0.93
CA ALA A 20 -5.92 16.20 -1.07
C ALA A 20 -5.43 16.78 -2.41
N ALA A 21 -4.33 16.24 -2.94
CA ALA A 21 -3.77 16.66 -4.23
C ALA A 21 -4.55 16.12 -5.45
N LEU A 22 -5.43 15.14 -5.25
CA LEU A 22 -6.20 14.48 -6.31
C LEU A 22 -7.62 15.03 -6.47
N LYS A 23 -8.13 14.97 -7.70
CA LYS A 23 -9.55 15.22 -7.96
C LYS A 23 -10.41 14.13 -7.29
N PRO A 24 -11.65 14.43 -6.87
CA PRO A 24 -12.49 13.46 -6.16
C PRO A 24 -12.68 12.12 -6.88
N HIS A 25 -12.80 12.11 -8.21
CA HIS A 25 -12.97 10.89 -9.00
C HIS A 25 -11.69 10.04 -9.10
N GLN A 26 -10.52 10.59 -8.78
CA GLN A 26 -9.23 9.89 -8.83
C GLN A 26 -8.89 9.21 -7.49
N ARG A 27 -9.52 9.61 -6.39
CA ARG A 27 -9.25 9.08 -5.04
C ARG A 27 -9.53 7.58 -4.90
N PRO A 28 -10.63 7.01 -5.44
CA PRO A 28 -10.83 5.57 -5.38
C PRO A 28 -9.72 4.81 -6.12
N VAL A 29 -9.25 5.34 -7.25
CA VAL A 29 -8.13 4.73 -7.99
C VAL A 29 -6.85 4.76 -7.17
N LEU A 30 -6.57 5.83 -6.42
CA LEU A 30 -5.45 5.84 -5.47
C LEU A 30 -5.60 4.73 -4.42
N ILE A 31 -6.80 4.52 -3.86
CA ILE A 31 -7.05 3.42 -2.92
C ILE A 31 -6.74 2.08 -3.58
N ALA A 32 -7.26 1.80 -4.78
CA ALA A 32 -6.98 0.55 -5.48
C ALA A 32 -5.48 0.29 -5.70
N MET A 33 -4.70 1.34 -5.99
CA MET A 33 -3.25 1.24 -6.11
C MET A 33 -2.58 0.87 -4.78
N LEU A 34 -3.02 1.48 -3.66
CA LEU A 34 -2.52 1.18 -2.32
C LEU A 34 -2.90 -0.24 -1.86
N GLU A 35 -4.10 -0.71 -2.19
CA GLU A 35 -4.53 -2.08 -1.89
C GLU A 35 -3.65 -3.11 -2.62
N ARG A 36 -3.23 -2.84 -3.86
CA ARG A 36 -2.27 -3.70 -4.59
C ARG A 36 -0.89 -3.72 -3.92
N VAL A 37 -0.44 -2.58 -3.38
CA VAL A 37 0.79 -2.50 -2.57
C VAL A 37 0.65 -3.33 -1.29
N ALA A 38 -0.46 -3.17 -0.55
CA ALA A 38 -0.74 -3.94 0.65
C ALA A 38 -0.78 -5.46 0.36
N ALA A 39 -1.42 -5.87 -0.74
CA ALA A 39 -1.42 -7.26 -1.18
C ALA A 39 0.00 -7.81 -1.44
N GLY A 40 0.84 -7.02 -2.10
CA GLY A 40 2.26 -7.34 -2.30
C GLY A 40 3.00 -7.54 -0.98
N ARG A 41 2.75 -6.65 -0.02
CA ARG A 41 3.35 -6.69 1.32
C ARG A 41 2.93 -7.93 2.11
N TYR A 42 1.64 -8.27 2.14
CA TYR A 42 1.14 -9.49 2.76
C TYR A 42 1.78 -10.76 2.17
N ARG A 43 2.00 -10.81 0.85
CA ARG A 43 2.68 -11.92 0.19
C ARG A 43 4.16 -12.02 0.60
N GLN A 44 4.84 -10.89 0.75
CA GLN A 44 6.23 -10.86 1.23
C GLN A 44 6.34 -11.38 2.67
N TRP A 45 5.46 -10.92 3.57
CA TRP A 45 5.41 -11.43 4.94
C TRP A 45 5.08 -12.92 5.00
N ALA A 46 4.18 -13.41 4.15
CA ALA A 46 3.83 -14.82 4.07
C ALA A 46 4.99 -15.71 3.58
N ALA A 47 5.95 -15.15 2.86
CA ALA A 47 7.15 -15.85 2.39
C ALA A 47 8.26 -15.89 3.46
N ASP A 48 8.18 -15.07 4.51
CA ASP A 48 9.17 -15.05 5.59
C ASP A 48 9.02 -16.29 6.50
N PRO A 49 10.08 -17.11 6.69
CA PRO A 49 10.02 -18.30 7.54
C PRO A 49 9.61 -18.02 9.00
N GLY A 50 9.90 -16.83 9.53
CA GLY A 50 9.52 -16.41 10.88
C GLY A 50 8.01 -16.26 11.07
N TYR A 51 7.25 -16.16 9.98
CA TYR A 51 5.80 -16.01 9.99
C TYR A 51 5.06 -17.21 9.41
N GLY A 52 5.72 -18.37 9.30
CA GLY A 52 5.14 -19.58 8.72
C GLY A 52 3.79 -20.00 9.33
N GLN A 53 3.61 -19.80 10.66
CA GLN A 53 2.35 -20.09 11.35
C GLN A 53 1.18 -19.17 10.94
N HIS A 54 1.47 -17.99 10.38
CA HIS A 54 0.49 -17.01 9.93
C HIS A 54 0.36 -16.96 8.40
N ARG A 55 1.15 -17.76 7.67
CA ARG A 55 1.25 -17.73 6.21
C ARG A 55 -0.12 -17.70 5.53
N ASP A 56 -1.00 -18.63 5.87
CA ASP A 56 -2.30 -18.74 5.19
C ASP A 56 -3.22 -17.55 5.51
N ALA A 57 -3.15 -17.02 6.73
CA ALA A 57 -3.89 -15.81 7.10
C ALA A 57 -3.36 -14.59 6.34
N LEU A 58 -2.05 -14.44 6.20
CA LEU A 58 -1.41 -13.36 5.45
C LEU A 58 -1.77 -13.45 3.95
N LEU A 59 -1.73 -14.64 3.36
CA LEU A 59 -2.17 -14.84 1.98
C LEU A 59 -3.66 -14.50 1.81
N ALA A 60 -4.50 -14.86 2.78
CA ALA A 60 -5.91 -14.48 2.76
C ALA A 60 -6.13 -12.96 2.90
N CYS A 61 -5.30 -12.25 3.67
CA CYS A 61 -5.31 -10.78 3.69
C CYS A 61 -4.97 -10.22 2.31
N GLY A 62 -3.84 -10.64 1.73
CA GLY A 62 -3.42 -10.14 0.42
C GLY A 62 -4.44 -10.41 -0.69
N GLU A 63 -5.15 -11.54 -0.62
CA GLU A 63 -6.24 -11.84 -1.56
C GLU A 63 -7.45 -10.90 -1.39
N ARG A 64 -7.80 -10.52 -0.16
CA ARG A 64 -8.88 -9.54 0.09
C ARG A 64 -8.52 -8.17 -0.49
N GLU A 65 -7.28 -7.71 -0.33
CA GLU A 65 -6.88 -6.39 -0.87
C GLU A 65 -6.90 -6.38 -2.39
N ILE A 66 -6.51 -7.48 -3.05
CA ILE A 66 -6.68 -7.62 -4.51
C ILE A 66 -8.15 -7.51 -4.90
N GLN A 67 -9.06 -8.19 -4.19
CA GLN A 67 -10.50 -8.11 -4.49
C GLN A 67 -11.06 -6.71 -4.30
N ILE A 68 -10.57 -5.96 -3.30
CA ILE A 68 -10.97 -4.56 -3.10
C ILE A 68 -10.47 -3.70 -4.26
N ALA A 69 -9.20 -3.83 -4.64
CA ALA A 69 -8.62 -3.12 -5.78
C ALA A 69 -9.42 -3.39 -7.06
N GLU A 70 -9.67 -4.66 -7.39
CA GLU A 70 -10.42 -5.06 -8.59
C GLU A 70 -11.85 -4.50 -8.59
N ARG A 71 -12.54 -4.50 -7.44
CA ARG A 71 -13.89 -3.94 -7.32
C ARG A 71 -13.91 -2.44 -7.59
N ILE A 72 -12.92 -1.70 -7.10
CA ILE A 72 -12.82 -0.27 -7.33
C ILE A 72 -12.49 0.00 -8.80
N GLU A 73 -11.51 -0.71 -9.36
CA GLU A 73 -11.08 -0.56 -10.74
C GLU A 73 -12.21 -0.86 -11.73
N ALA A 74 -13.07 -1.83 -11.43
CA ALA A 74 -14.24 -2.17 -12.24
C ALA A 74 -15.31 -1.07 -12.30
N LEU A 75 -15.22 -0.01 -11.48
CA LEU A 75 -16.11 1.15 -11.55
C LEU A 75 -15.70 2.15 -12.65
N TYR A 76 -14.57 1.92 -13.33
CA TYR A 76 -13.97 2.84 -14.29
C TYR A 76 -13.75 2.16 -15.63
N ASP A 77 -14.29 2.74 -16.70
CA ASP A 77 -14.08 2.23 -18.07
C ASP A 77 -12.63 2.43 -18.56
N ASP A 78 -11.93 3.44 -18.02
CA ASP A 78 -10.59 3.87 -18.43
C ASP A 78 -9.58 3.89 -17.27
N VAL A 79 -9.70 2.93 -16.35
CA VAL A 79 -8.91 2.87 -15.10
C VAL A 79 -7.40 3.04 -15.30
N ALA A 80 -6.83 2.49 -16.37
CA ALA A 80 -5.41 2.61 -16.68
C ALA A 80 -4.98 4.06 -16.94
N THR A 81 -5.82 4.85 -17.61
CA THR A 81 -5.59 6.28 -17.83
C THR A 81 -5.62 7.02 -16.51
N VAL A 82 -6.62 6.75 -15.66
CA VAL A 82 -6.75 7.40 -14.35
C VAL A 82 -5.56 7.03 -13.44
N GLN A 83 -5.09 5.79 -13.47
CA GLN A 83 -3.88 5.37 -12.74
C GLN A 83 -2.64 6.14 -13.20
N GLN A 84 -2.46 6.33 -14.51
CA GLN A 84 -1.35 7.13 -15.05
C GLN A 84 -1.44 8.60 -14.61
N GLU A 85 -2.65 9.18 -14.62
CA GLU A 85 -2.86 10.55 -14.14
C GLU A 85 -2.57 10.69 -12.64
N VAL A 86 -3.00 9.71 -11.83
CA VAL A 86 -2.71 9.69 -10.38
C VAL A 86 -1.20 9.59 -10.16
N GLN A 87 -0.52 8.69 -10.85
CA GLN A 87 0.92 8.50 -10.72
C GLN A 87 1.72 9.73 -11.18
N ALA A 88 1.27 10.40 -12.24
CA ALA A 88 1.89 11.64 -12.71
C ALA A 88 1.70 12.80 -11.71
N GLN A 89 0.55 12.86 -11.03
CA GLN A 89 0.24 13.88 -10.02
C GLN A 89 0.91 13.58 -8.67
N LEU A 90 1.16 12.31 -8.37
CA LEU A 90 1.78 11.84 -7.14
C LEU A 90 3.06 11.03 -7.44
N PRO A 91 4.16 11.67 -7.90
CA PRO A 91 5.42 10.96 -8.11
C PRO A 91 5.92 10.26 -6.84
N ALA A 92 5.60 10.80 -5.66
CA ALA A 92 5.90 10.21 -4.36
C ALA A 92 5.27 8.81 -4.17
N LEU A 93 4.18 8.51 -4.88
CA LEU A 93 3.53 7.19 -4.83
C LEU A 93 4.47 6.06 -5.28
N ALA A 94 5.44 6.34 -6.15
CA ALA A 94 6.44 5.36 -6.57
C ALA A 94 7.46 5.02 -5.46
N GLY A 95 7.62 5.89 -4.46
CA GLY A 95 8.52 5.70 -3.31
C GLY A 95 7.80 5.32 -2.02
N VAL A 96 6.47 5.26 -2.02
CA VAL A 96 5.65 5.07 -0.81
C VAL A 96 5.99 3.77 -0.08
N GLU A 97 6.28 2.70 -0.81
CA GLU A 97 6.67 1.42 -0.20
C GLU A 97 8.01 1.51 0.54
N GLU A 98 8.99 2.20 -0.04
CA GLU A 98 10.30 2.39 0.60
C GLU A 98 10.18 3.34 1.79
N GLU A 99 9.35 4.38 1.69
CA GLU A 99 9.11 5.32 2.79
C GLU A 99 8.41 4.65 3.98
N LEU A 100 7.40 3.83 3.71
CA LEU A 100 6.63 3.14 4.76
C LEU A 100 7.39 1.95 5.35
N PHE A 101 8.09 1.17 4.53
CA PHE A 101 8.62 -0.14 4.92
C PHE A 101 10.14 -0.29 4.82
N GLY A 102 10.83 0.64 4.14
CA GLY A 102 12.26 0.59 3.89
C GLY A 102 13.08 0.51 5.18
N GLY A 103 13.96 -0.49 5.25
CA GLY A 103 14.83 -0.73 6.41
C GLY A 103 14.12 -1.15 7.71
N ARG A 104 12.80 -1.40 7.69
CA ARG A 104 12.02 -1.80 8.87
C ARG A 104 11.96 -3.31 9.04
N THR A 105 11.98 -3.77 10.28
CA THR A 105 11.66 -5.15 10.64
C THR A 105 10.17 -5.44 10.41
N ILE A 106 9.78 -6.70 10.21
CA ILE A 106 8.38 -7.05 9.97
C ILE A 106 7.44 -6.59 11.11
N PRO A 107 7.80 -6.71 12.42
CA PRO A 107 6.98 -6.15 13.49
C PRO A 107 6.75 -4.64 13.38
N GLU A 108 7.78 -3.87 12.96
CA GLU A 108 7.65 -2.43 12.73
C GLU A 108 6.76 -2.13 11.51
N GLN A 109 6.83 -2.96 10.46
CA GLN A 109 5.96 -2.81 9.30
C GLN A 109 4.50 -3.13 9.63
N PHE A 110 4.22 -4.08 10.54
CA PHE A 110 2.87 -4.31 11.04
C PHE A 110 2.31 -3.14 11.85
N ALA A 111 3.15 -2.28 12.43
CA ALA A 111 2.69 -1.11 13.17
C ALA A 111 2.33 0.08 12.26
N VAL A 112 2.62 -0.02 10.96
CA VAL A 112 2.24 0.97 9.94
C VAL A 112 0.79 0.75 9.46
N LEU A 113 0.30 -0.50 9.51
CA LEU A 113 -1.05 -0.91 9.07
C LEU A 113 -1.96 -1.22 10.27
#